data_AF-A0A3C0GEN0-F1
#
_entry.id   AF-A0A3C0GEN0-F1
#
_cell.length_a   1.000
_cell.length_b   1.000
_cell.length_c   1.000
_cell.angle_alpha   90.00
_cell.angle_beta   90.00
_cell.angle_gamma   90.00
#
_symmetry.space_group_name_H-M   'P 1'
#
loop_
_entity.id
_entity.type
_entity.pdbx_description
1 polymer ?
#
loop_
_entity_poly.entity_id
_entity_poly.type
_entity_poly.pdbx_seq_one_letter_code
_entity_poly.pdbx_strand_id
1 'polypeptide(L)'
;NYERYFDFQFERFALCSDSSKRKILKKDVDIEIDIDAYDWLILVGSEPFKNFTRKTSITEYNGKIVDDKFLALINPAMIKFRPEAKKSFEEAVESITGYVSGELTQKTIGEDKCYGIQNTADLYIYLDKALNSDYDFIALDSETSALYCRDGYMLGFSMSYEPEHAVYVDCDCIDEKAEKLMQQLFDKKRVVFHNAKFDLQWFQYQFNFKFPRFEDTMLMHYMFDENPGTHGLKTLALKHTDYGDYEAELDTWITDYRKRTGILKASFSYDMIPFDVMVHYAAMDAIVTFLLFQKFEAAIVKNEKLT
;
A
#
# COMPACT_ATOMS: atom_id res chain seq x y z
N ASN A 1 -6.90 3.22 -31.91
CA ASN A 1 -5.87 4.25 -32.11
C ASN A 1 -5.64 4.89 -30.75
N TYR A 2 -4.43 4.78 -30.19
CA TYR A 2 -4.08 5.35 -28.88
C TYR A 2 -3.78 6.86 -28.94
N GLU A 3 -3.58 7.42 -30.14
CA GLU A 3 -3.47 8.88 -30.37
C GLU A 3 -4.72 9.66 -29.94
N ARG A 4 -5.84 8.98 -29.65
CA ARG A 4 -7.04 9.59 -29.09
C ARG A 4 -6.99 9.77 -27.57
N TYR A 5 -6.04 9.11 -26.90
CA TYR A 5 -5.91 9.10 -25.46
C TYR A 5 -4.64 9.82 -25.00
N PHE A 6 -3.57 9.77 -25.78
CA PHE A 6 -2.28 10.34 -25.43
C PHE A 6 -1.85 11.40 -26.45
N ASP A 7 -1.46 12.58 -25.94
CA ASP A 7 -0.96 13.73 -26.72
C ASP A 7 0.56 13.91 -26.52
N PHE A 8 1.29 12.80 -26.63
CA PHE A 8 2.76 12.78 -26.61
C PHE A 8 3.28 11.79 -27.66
N GLN A 9 4.56 11.90 -28.02
CA GLN A 9 5.17 10.96 -28.96
C GLN A 9 5.34 9.59 -28.30
N PHE A 10 4.89 8.54 -28.98
CA PHE A 10 5.06 7.16 -28.52
C PHE A 10 5.26 6.23 -29.70
N GLU A 11 5.94 5.12 -29.42
CA GLU A 11 6.01 3.97 -30.33
C GLU A 11 5.11 2.85 -29.80
N ARG A 12 4.50 2.09 -30.72
CA ARG A 12 3.58 1.02 -30.36
C ARG A 12 4.17 -0.33 -30.73
N PHE A 13 4.36 -1.16 -29.71
CA PHE A 13 4.75 -2.55 -29.85
C PHE A 13 3.58 -3.49 -29.53
N ALA A 14 3.62 -4.69 -30.11
CA ALA A 14 2.71 -5.77 -29.79
C ALA A 14 3.51 -6.91 -29.14
N LEU A 15 2.94 -7.53 -28.11
CA LEU A 15 3.59 -8.66 -27.44
C LEU A 15 3.73 -9.90 -28.35
N CYS A 16 2.84 -10.01 -29.34
CA CYS A 16 2.81 -11.07 -30.34
C CYS A 16 2.55 -10.46 -31.72
N SER A 17 3.32 -10.84 -32.74
CA SER A 17 3.15 -10.42 -34.12
C SER A 17 1.89 -11.01 -34.77
N ASP A 18 1.42 -12.17 -34.29
CA ASP A 18 0.20 -12.84 -34.77
C ASP A 18 -1.07 -12.22 -34.16
N SER A 19 -1.65 -11.29 -34.90
CA SER A 19 -2.90 -10.60 -34.51
C SER A 19 -4.16 -11.49 -34.46
N SER A 20 -4.11 -12.74 -34.95
CA SER A 20 -5.26 -13.65 -34.93
C SER A 20 -5.50 -14.27 -33.54
N LYS A 21 -4.47 -14.27 -32.68
CA LYS A 21 -4.54 -14.86 -31.35
C LYS A 21 -5.35 -13.98 -30.40
N ARG A 22 -6.41 -14.57 -29.84
CA ARG A 22 -7.26 -13.91 -28.82
C ARG A 22 -6.64 -13.89 -27.43
N LYS A 23 -5.72 -14.81 -27.15
CA LYS A 23 -4.99 -14.91 -25.89
C LYS A 23 -3.53 -15.22 -26.20
N ILE A 24 -2.63 -14.44 -25.63
CA ILE A 24 -1.19 -14.60 -25.83
C ILE A 24 -0.65 -15.47 -24.70
N LEU A 25 -0.02 -16.59 -25.04
CA LEU A 25 0.69 -17.44 -24.09
C LEU A 25 2.18 -17.10 -24.10
N LYS A 26 2.93 -17.54 -23.08
CA LYS A 26 4.37 -17.30 -22.98
C LYS A 26 5.16 -17.73 -24.23
N LYS A 27 4.73 -18.82 -24.89
CA LYS A 27 5.34 -19.33 -26.13
C LYS A 27 5.03 -18.48 -27.38
N ASP A 28 4.04 -17.60 -27.28
CA ASP A 28 3.57 -16.76 -28.39
C ASP A 28 4.21 -15.37 -28.35
N VAL A 29 4.98 -15.06 -27.31
CA VAL A 29 5.65 -13.76 -27.14
C VAL A 29 6.87 -13.70 -28.07
N ASP A 30 6.86 -12.77 -29.01
CA ASP A 30 7.91 -12.55 -30.02
C ASP A 30 8.33 -11.07 -30.12
N ILE A 31 7.96 -10.26 -29.13
CA ILE A 31 8.35 -8.86 -29.04
C ILE A 31 9.87 -8.72 -28.90
N GLU A 32 10.47 -7.85 -29.71
CA GLU A 32 11.85 -7.39 -29.58
C GLU A 32 11.82 -5.88 -29.33
N ILE A 33 12.20 -5.48 -28.11
CA ILE A 33 12.22 -4.07 -27.68
C ILE A 33 13.40 -3.85 -26.75
N ASP A 34 14.16 -2.78 -27.00
CA ASP A 34 15.11 -2.25 -26.03
C ASP A 34 14.35 -1.35 -25.05
N ILE A 35 14.04 -1.87 -23.87
CA ILE A 35 13.27 -1.12 -22.88
C ILE A 35 14.04 0.10 -22.36
N ASP A 36 15.37 0.08 -22.39
CA ASP A 36 16.22 1.14 -21.86
C ASP A 36 16.30 2.36 -22.77
N ALA A 37 15.86 2.22 -24.02
CA ALA A 37 15.69 3.33 -24.96
C ALA A 37 14.48 4.24 -24.65
N TYR A 38 13.61 3.87 -23.71
CA TYR A 38 12.41 4.63 -23.35
C TYR A 38 12.41 5.02 -21.88
N ASP A 39 11.96 6.25 -21.60
CA ASP A 39 11.73 6.74 -20.23
C ASP A 39 10.57 5.99 -19.56
N TRP A 40 9.49 5.76 -20.31
CA TRP A 40 8.27 5.13 -19.83
C TRP A 40 7.81 4.00 -20.75
N LEU A 41 7.30 2.92 -20.16
CA LEU A 41 6.61 1.86 -20.90
C LEU A 41 5.17 1.72 -20.42
N ILE A 42 4.21 2.05 -21.30
CA ILE A 42 2.78 1.88 -21.01
C ILE A 42 2.35 0.44 -21.33
N LEU A 43 2.09 -0.35 -20.29
CA LEU A 43 1.72 -1.75 -20.40
C LEU A 43 0.20 -1.89 -20.51
N VAL A 44 -0.29 -2.06 -21.74
CA VAL A 44 -1.74 -2.12 -22.00
C VAL A 44 -2.31 -3.53 -21.92
N GLY A 45 -3.08 -3.81 -20.89
CA GLY A 45 -3.73 -5.10 -20.64
C GLY A 45 -2.88 -6.11 -19.86
N SER A 46 -3.54 -7.17 -19.39
CA SER A 46 -2.97 -8.08 -18.39
C SER A 46 -1.74 -8.86 -18.85
N GLU A 47 -1.65 -9.24 -20.12
CA GLU A 47 -0.52 -10.06 -20.61
C GLU A 47 0.78 -9.25 -20.74
N PRO A 48 0.82 -8.05 -21.36
CA PRO A 48 2.00 -7.19 -21.31
C PRO A 48 2.40 -6.84 -19.87
N PHE A 49 1.42 -6.45 -19.03
CA PHE A 49 1.67 -6.14 -17.62
C PHE A 49 2.41 -7.28 -16.91
N LYS A 50 1.84 -8.49 -16.97
CA LYS A 50 2.45 -9.68 -16.36
C LYS A 50 3.81 -10.04 -16.95
N ASN A 51 4.01 -9.82 -18.26
CA ASN A 51 5.27 -10.15 -18.91
C ASN A 51 6.45 -9.30 -18.39
N PHE A 52 6.23 -8.00 -18.22
CA PHE A 52 7.29 -7.06 -17.85
C PHE A 52 7.45 -6.90 -16.33
N THR A 53 6.36 -6.88 -15.56
CA THR A 53 6.43 -6.65 -14.10
C THR A 53 6.37 -7.94 -13.27
N ARG A 54 5.98 -9.07 -13.89
CA ARG A 54 5.65 -10.33 -13.20
C ARG A 54 4.47 -10.22 -12.22
N LYS A 55 3.81 -9.07 -12.12
CA LYS A 55 2.62 -8.82 -11.29
C LYS A 55 1.33 -9.19 -12.03
N THR A 56 0.26 -9.39 -11.28
CA THR A 56 -1.09 -9.66 -11.80
C THR A 56 -2.06 -8.55 -11.38
N SER A 57 -3.34 -8.66 -11.75
CA SER A 57 -4.37 -7.68 -11.34
C SER A 57 -4.12 -6.26 -11.85
N ILE A 58 -3.86 -6.09 -13.16
CA ILE A 58 -3.64 -4.76 -13.79
C ILE A 58 -4.68 -3.70 -13.42
N THR A 59 -5.91 -4.11 -13.09
CA THR A 59 -6.98 -3.21 -12.62
C THR A 59 -6.62 -2.45 -11.34
N GLU A 60 -5.83 -3.05 -10.44
CA GLU A 60 -5.36 -2.40 -9.20
C GLU A 60 -4.27 -1.35 -9.47
N TYR A 61 -3.48 -1.55 -10.53
CA TYR A 61 -2.37 -0.68 -10.92
C TYR A 61 -2.75 0.31 -12.04
N ASN A 62 -4.02 0.39 -12.41
CA ASN A 62 -4.47 1.18 -13.56
C ASN A 62 -4.13 2.66 -13.37
N GLY A 63 -3.30 3.20 -14.28
CA GLY A 63 -2.81 4.58 -14.24
C GLY A 63 -1.62 4.81 -13.32
N LYS A 64 -0.99 3.76 -12.77
CA LYS A 64 0.08 3.87 -11.78
C LYS A 64 1.42 3.35 -12.30
N ILE A 65 2.50 3.87 -11.71
CA ILE A 65 3.86 3.42 -11.94
C ILE A 65 4.10 2.11 -11.18
N VAL A 66 4.80 1.19 -11.83
CA VAL A 66 5.22 -0.10 -11.30
C VAL A 66 6.69 -0.30 -11.68
N ASP A 67 7.49 -0.73 -10.71
CA ASP A 67 8.94 -0.96 -10.85
C ASP A 67 9.64 0.25 -11.51
N ASP A 68 9.30 1.46 -11.05
CA ASP A 68 9.83 2.78 -11.42
C ASP A 68 9.74 3.19 -12.91
N LYS A 69 9.22 2.33 -13.78
CA LYS A 69 9.25 2.54 -15.24
C LYS A 69 7.96 2.16 -15.97
N PHE A 70 7.19 1.23 -15.42
CA PHE A 70 6.05 0.66 -16.12
C PHE A 70 4.74 1.34 -15.71
N LEU A 71 4.03 1.89 -16.67
CA LEU A 71 2.72 2.51 -16.47
C LEU A 71 1.62 1.51 -16.84
N ALA A 72 0.82 1.06 -15.87
CA ALA A 72 -0.24 0.09 -16.14
C ALA A 72 -1.48 0.75 -16.75
N LEU A 73 -2.03 0.16 -17.81
CA LEU A 73 -3.29 0.63 -18.41
C LEU A 73 -4.20 -0.54 -18.77
N ILE A 74 -5.45 -0.53 -18.30
CA ILE A 74 -6.42 -1.53 -18.72
C ILE A 74 -6.70 -1.44 -20.22
N ASN A 75 -6.99 -2.57 -20.86
CA ASN A 75 -7.29 -2.56 -22.29
C ASN A 75 -8.60 -1.79 -22.57
N PRO A 76 -8.60 -0.77 -23.44
CA PRO A 76 -9.80 0.03 -23.73
C PRO A 76 -10.96 -0.80 -24.33
N ALA A 77 -10.67 -1.97 -24.92
CA ALA A 77 -11.72 -2.89 -25.36
C ALA A 77 -12.60 -3.37 -24.20
N MET A 78 -12.09 -3.39 -22.96
CA MET A 78 -12.85 -3.78 -21.77
C MET A 78 -14.04 -2.85 -21.52
N ILE A 79 -13.91 -1.55 -21.85
CA ILE A 79 -14.97 -0.55 -21.67
C ILE A 79 -16.23 -0.90 -22.49
N LYS A 80 -16.07 -1.59 -23.63
CA LYS A 80 -17.22 -2.05 -24.43
C LYS A 80 -18.04 -3.11 -23.72
N PHE A 81 -17.41 -3.92 -22.87
CA PHE A 81 -18.05 -5.00 -22.13
C PHE A 81 -18.42 -4.59 -20.70
N ARG A 82 -17.71 -3.59 -20.15
CA ARG A 82 -17.88 -3.05 -18.79
C ARG A 82 -17.85 -1.51 -18.84
N PRO A 83 -18.96 -0.85 -19.21
CA PRO A 83 -19.03 0.60 -19.30
C PRO A 83 -18.65 1.32 -17.99
N GLU A 84 -18.86 0.67 -16.85
CA GLU A 84 -18.48 1.15 -15.52
C GLU A 84 -16.97 1.41 -15.39
N ALA A 85 -16.12 0.70 -16.15
CA ALA A 85 -14.68 0.90 -16.15
C ALA A 85 -14.23 2.16 -16.91
N LYS A 86 -15.15 2.85 -17.61
CA LYS A 86 -14.82 4.03 -18.42
C LYS A 86 -14.18 5.14 -17.59
N LYS A 87 -14.78 5.47 -16.44
CA LYS A 87 -14.28 6.54 -15.57
C LYS A 87 -12.86 6.24 -15.09
N SER A 88 -12.64 5.02 -14.59
CA SER A 88 -11.30 4.58 -14.15
C SER A 88 -10.27 4.56 -15.29
N PHE A 89 -10.69 4.25 -16.53
CA PHE A 89 -9.80 4.35 -17.69
C PHE A 89 -9.41 5.80 -18.00
N GLU A 90 -10.36 6.73 -17.98
CA GLU A 90 -10.11 8.16 -18.22
C GLU A 90 -9.17 8.74 -17.15
N GLU A 91 -9.43 8.46 -15.87
CA GLU A 91 -8.55 8.83 -14.76
C GLU A 91 -7.14 8.23 -14.92
N ALA A 92 -7.03 7.01 -15.42
CA ALA A 92 -5.73 6.37 -15.68
C ALA A 92 -4.96 7.04 -16.83
N VAL A 93 -5.65 7.46 -17.89
CA VAL A 93 -5.04 8.20 -19.01
C VAL A 93 -4.52 9.56 -18.54
N GLU A 94 -5.29 10.28 -17.72
CA GLU A 94 -4.87 11.55 -17.10
C GLU A 94 -3.64 11.36 -16.23
N SER A 95 -3.66 10.36 -15.34
CA SER A 95 -2.53 10.02 -14.46
C SER A 95 -1.26 9.66 -15.26
N ILE A 96 -1.37 8.82 -16.29
CA ILE A 96 -0.25 8.48 -17.18
C ILE A 96 0.32 9.73 -17.85
N THR A 97 -0.55 10.62 -18.33
CA THR A 97 -0.13 11.86 -18.97
C THR A 97 0.62 12.75 -17.98
N GLY A 98 0.16 12.83 -16.73
CA GLY A 98 0.85 13.56 -15.66
C GLY A 98 2.25 13.00 -15.34
N TYR A 99 2.43 11.68 -15.32
CA TYR A 99 3.76 11.09 -15.12
C TYR A 99 4.69 11.31 -16.32
N VAL A 100 4.18 11.16 -17.55
CA VAL A 100 4.98 11.36 -18.77
C VAL A 100 5.38 12.83 -18.94
N SER A 101 4.54 13.78 -18.54
CA SER A 101 4.85 15.21 -18.58
C SER A 101 5.77 15.67 -17.43
N GLY A 102 5.91 14.87 -16.38
CA GLY A 102 6.62 15.22 -15.14
C GLY A 102 5.80 16.06 -14.15
N GLU A 103 4.50 16.26 -14.40
CA GLU A 103 3.58 16.90 -13.45
C GLU A 103 3.34 16.04 -12.20
N LEU A 104 3.27 14.72 -12.40
CA LEU A 104 3.18 13.74 -11.32
C LEU A 104 4.54 13.07 -11.12
N THR A 105 4.93 12.91 -9.86
CA THR A 105 6.12 12.17 -9.45
C THR A 105 5.74 11.18 -8.37
N GLN A 106 6.27 9.97 -8.43
CA GLN A 106 6.12 9.02 -7.33
C GLN A 106 6.98 9.49 -6.15
N LYS A 107 6.35 9.72 -5.00
CA LYS A 107 7.08 10.12 -3.79
C LYS A 107 7.73 8.89 -3.15
N THR A 108 8.95 9.07 -2.71
CA THR A 108 9.65 8.18 -1.78
C THR A 108 9.87 8.92 -0.46
N ILE A 109 9.67 8.21 0.65
CA ILE A 109 9.92 8.77 1.99
C ILE A 109 11.34 8.38 2.41
N GLY A 110 12.09 9.36 2.90
CA GLY A 110 13.45 9.14 3.40
C GLY A 110 13.50 8.35 4.71
N GLU A 111 14.66 7.79 5.01
CA GLU A 111 14.93 7.03 6.24
C GLU A 111 14.81 7.89 7.51
N ASP A 112 14.92 9.22 7.40
CA ASP A 112 14.71 10.15 8.52
C ASP A 112 13.23 10.25 8.93
N LYS A 113 12.33 9.82 8.05
CA LYS A 113 10.88 9.88 8.21
C LYS A 113 10.24 8.50 8.44
N CYS A 114 10.88 7.44 7.98
CA CYS A 114 10.52 6.05 8.26
C CYS A 114 11.70 5.34 8.93
N TYR A 115 11.62 5.09 10.24
CA TYR A 115 12.73 4.46 10.97
C TYR A 115 12.27 3.44 12.02
N GLY A 116 13.19 2.54 12.36
CA GLY A 116 12.96 1.50 13.36
C GLY A 116 13.33 1.94 14.78
N ILE A 117 12.60 1.44 15.78
CA ILE A 117 12.92 1.61 17.21
C ILE A 117 13.10 0.23 17.85
N GLN A 118 14.33 -0.07 18.30
CA GLN A 118 14.67 -1.27 19.08
C GLN A 118 15.17 -0.93 20.50
N ASN A 119 15.00 0.33 20.93
CA ASN A 119 15.35 0.77 22.28
C ASN A 119 14.15 1.45 22.93
N THR A 120 13.76 0.95 24.10
CA THR A 120 12.66 1.47 24.91
C THR A 120 12.78 2.96 25.24
N ALA A 121 14.00 3.50 25.42
CA ALA A 121 14.19 4.92 25.69
C ALA A 121 13.76 5.80 24.49
N ASP A 122 14.05 5.36 23.27
CA ASP A 122 13.65 6.05 22.05
C ASP A 122 12.14 5.94 21.83
N LEU A 123 11.55 4.80 22.19
CA LEU A 123 10.10 4.63 22.20
C LEU A 123 9.41 5.65 23.13
N TYR A 124 9.95 5.92 24.32
CA TYR A 124 9.37 6.94 25.19
C TYR A 124 9.37 8.33 24.57
N ILE A 125 10.47 8.69 23.91
CA ILE A 125 10.58 9.99 23.22
C ILE A 125 9.55 10.07 22.10
N TYR A 126 9.36 8.97 21.35
CA TYR A 126 8.37 8.90 20.29
C TYR A 126 6.93 9.04 20.83
N LEU A 127 6.59 8.29 21.89
CA LEU A 127 5.26 8.35 22.51
C LEU A 127 4.96 9.71 23.12
N ASP A 128 5.95 10.38 23.72
CA ASP A 128 5.78 11.75 24.23
C ASP A 128 5.48 12.74 23.09
N LYS A 129 6.21 12.64 21.96
CA LYS A 129 5.90 13.43 20.77
C LYS A 129 4.51 13.13 20.23
N ALA A 130 4.15 11.85 20.11
CA ALA A 130 2.83 11.44 19.64
C ALA A 130 1.70 11.97 20.56
N LEU A 131 1.91 11.94 21.87
CA LEU A 131 0.96 12.45 22.86
C LEU A 131 0.75 13.97 22.74
N ASN A 132 1.80 14.69 22.36
CA ASN A 132 1.82 16.14 22.23
C ASN A 132 1.68 16.65 20.79
N SER A 133 1.50 15.76 19.79
CA SER A 133 1.32 16.19 18.40
C SER A 133 -0.01 16.92 18.18
N ASP A 134 -0.06 17.77 17.16
CA ASP A 134 -1.20 18.65 16.87
C ASP A 134 -2.46 17.91 16.45
N TYR A 135 -2.32 16.74 15.82
CA TYR A 135 -3.45 15.91 15.40
C TYR A 135 -4.13 15.25 16.60
N ASP A 136 -5.46 15.18 16.58
CA ASP A 136 -6.25 14.53 17.62
C ASP A 136 -6.30 12.99 17.46
N PHE A 137 -5.63 12.46 16.44
CA PHE A 137 -5.55 11.05 16.12
C PHE A 137 -4.12 10.60 15.82
N ILE A 138 -3.89 9.28 15.86
CA ILE A 138 -2.69 8.58 15.42
C ILE A 138 -3.10 7.37 14.58
N ALA A 139 -2.28 6.96 13.62
CA ALA A 139 -2.44 5.67 12.95
C ALA A 139 -1.60 4.60 13.66
N LEU A 140 -2.14 3.40 13.78
CA LEU A 140 -1.52 2.27 14.46
C LEU A 140 -1.76 1.00 13.65
N ASP A 141 -0.73 0.16 13.54
CA ASP A 141 -0.79 -1.14 12.87
C ASP A 141 0.11 -2.15 13.59
N SER A 142 -0.16 -3.45 13.42
CA SER A 142 0.53 -4.55 14.11
C SER A 142 1.18 -5.53 13.14
N GLU A 143 2.46 -5.83 13.39
CA GLU A 143 3.19 -6.89 12.69
C GLU A 143 3.26 -8.14 13.56
N THR A 144 2.89 -9.30 13.01
CA THR A 144 2.65 -10.49 13.82
C THR A 144 3.09 -11.78 13.14
N SER A 145 3.42 -12.80 13.93
CA SER A 145 3.91 -14.08 13.41
C SER A 145 2.80 -15.01 12.89
N ALA A 146 1.52 -14.63 13.01
CA ALA A 146 0.37 -15.47 12.69
C ALA A 146 -0.88 -14.64 12.40
N LEU A 147 -1.95 -15.28 11.89
CA LEU A 147 -3.23 -14.59 11.66
C LEU A 147 -4.08 -14.42 12.93
N TYR A 148 -3.84 -15.24 13.95
CA TYR A 148 -4.59 -15.23 15.21
C TYR A 148 -3.63 -15.15 16.39
N CYS A 149 -3.97 -14.33 17.38
CA CYS A 149 -3.17 -14.09 18.58
C CYS A 149 -2.86 -15.34 19.42
N ARG A 150 -3.65 -16.40 19.28
CA ARG A 150 -3.43 -17.68 19.99
C ARG A 150 -2.42 -18.59 19.31
N ASP A 151 -2.11 -18.34 18.05
CA ASP A 151 -1.27 -19.20 17.21
C ASP A 151 0.13 -18.57 16.98
N GLY A 152 0.42 -17.42 17.61
CA GLY A 152 1.65 -16.68 17.40
C GLY A 152 1.91 -15.60 18.43
N TYR A 153 2.78 -14.66 18.08
CA TYR A 153 3.17 -13.53 18.91
C TYR A 153 3.29 -12.26 18.04
N MET A 154 3.19 -11.11 18.68
CA MET A 154 3.39 -9.81 18.03
C MET A 154 4.88 -9.54 17.87
N LEU A 155 5.31 -9.20 16.65
CA LEU A 155 6.68 -8.86 16.28
C LEU A 155 7.00 -7.41 16.61
N GLY A 156 6.03 -6.54 16.38
CA GLY A 156 6.16 -5.11 16.60
C GLY A 156 4.89 -4.38 16.23
N PHE A 157 4.92 -3.06 16.33
CA PHE A 157 3.86 -2.19 15.84
C PHE A 157 4.43 -1.05 15.03
N SER A 158 3.65 -0.51 14.11
CA SER A 158 3.97 0.75 13.47
C SER A 158 3.00 1.84 13.89
N MET A 159 3.49 3.07 13.96
CA MET A 159 2.67 4.20 14.40
C MET A 159 3.04 5.47 13.66
N SER A 160 2.04 6.23 13.24
CA SER A 160 2.18 7.58 12.68
C SER A 160 1.36 8.57 13.50
N TYR A 161 1.93 9.71 13.85
CA TYR A 161 1.23 10.81 14.55
C TYR A 161 1.21 12.12 13.77
N GLU A 162 1.86 12.16 12.61
CA GLU A 162 1.93 13.29 11.69
C GLU A 162 2.07 12.78 10.23
N PRO A 163 1.70 13.59 9.22
CA PRO A 163 1.82 13.20 7.82
C PRO A 163 3.25 12.81 7.44
N GLU A 164 3.38 11.77 6.61
CA GLU A 164 4.66 11.36 6.00
C GLU A 164 5.76 11.06 7.04
N HIS A 165 5.38 10.58 8.23
CA HIS A 165 6.29 10.15 9.30
C HIS A 165 5.71 8.99 10.09
N ALA A 166 6.50 7.93 10.29
CA ALA A 166 6.15 6.81 11.13
C ALA A 166 7.37 6.04 11.59
N VAL A 167 7.13 5.16 12.56
CA VAL A 167 8.13 4.22 13.05
C VAL A 167 7.60 2.80 12.99
N TYR A 168 8.53 1.85 12.87
CA TYR A 168 8.30 0.47 13.24
C TYR A 168 9.02 0.18 14.56
N VAL A 169 8.30 -0.31 15.55
CA VAL A 169 8.82 -0.51 16.92
C VAL A 169 8.83 -2.00 17.22
N ASP A 170 9.99 -2.49 17.65
CA ASP A 170 10.13 -3.85 18.14
C ASP A 170 9.25 -4.06 19.39
N CYS A 171 8.52 -5.16 19.42
CA CYS A 171 7.64 -5.52 20.52
C CYS A 171 8.39 -5.59 21.87
N ASP A 172 9.67 -5.98 21.84
CA ASP A 172 10.53 -6.06 23.03
C ASP A 172 10.80 -4.67 23.67
N CYS A 173 10.51 -3.57 22.95
CA CYS A 173 10.60 -2.23 23.52
C CYS A 173 9.47 -1.90 24.52
N ILE A 174 8.37 -2.67 24.50
CA ILE A 174 7.17 -2.37 25.28
C ILE A 174 7.33 -2.91 26.70
N ASP A 175 7.88 -2.07 27.58
CA ASP A 175 7.92 -2.33 29.02
C ASP A 175 6.73 -1.70 29.75
N GLU A 176 6.64 -1.89 31.08
CA GLU A 176 5.53 -1.39 31.90
C GLU A 176 5.30 0.14 31.77
N LYS A 177 6.35 0.91 31.48
CA LYS A 177 6.23 2.35 31.29
C LYS A 177 5.76 2.67 29.89
N ALA A 178 6.26 1.99 28.87
CA ALA A 178 5.78 2.11 27.50
C ALA A 178 4.29 1.77 27.43
N GLU A 179 3.84 0.67 28.06
CA GLU A 179 2.42 0.30 28.12
C GLU A 179 1.56 1.41 28.71
N LYS A 180 1.99 2.02 29.82
CA LYS A 180 1.26 3.15 30.44
C LYS A 180 1.19 4.36 29.51
N LEU A 181 2.28 4.69 28.82
CA LEU A 181 2.33 5.79 27.87
C LEU A 181 1.45 5.52 26.64
N MET A 182 1.47 4.29 26.12
CA MET A 182 0.62 3.86 25.00
C MET A 182 -0.86 3.93 25.39
N GLN A 183 -1.25 3.40 26.56
CA GLN A 183 -2.64 3.49 27.00
C GLN A 183 -3.08 4.96 27.20
N GLN A 184 -2.22 5.81 27.78
CA GLN A 184 -2.49 7.26 27.88
C GLN A 184 -2.69 7.91 26.50
N LEU A 185 -1.88 7.52 25.52
CA LEU A 185 -2.02 7.98 24.14
C LEU A 185 -3.36 7.55 23.54
N PHE A 186 -3.74 6.27 23.70
CA PHE A 186 -4.99 5.70 23.18
C PHE A 186 -6.25 6.23 23.86
N ASP A 187 -6.13 6.65 25.12
CA ASP A 187 -7.23 7.33 25.83
C ASP A 187 -7.38 8.77 25.33
N LYS A 188 -6.26 9.47 25.11
CA LYS A 188 -6.23 10.89 24.73
C LYS A 188 -6.58 11.11 23.26
N LYS A 189 -6.11 10.27 22.35
CA LYS A 189 -6.23 10.43 20.89
C LYS A 189 -7.11 9.35 20.28
N ARG A 190 -7.71 9.64 19.13
CA ARG A 190 -8.38 8.62 18.31
C ARG A 190 -7.31 7.72 17.68
N VAL A 191 -7.52 6.42 17.71
CA VAL A 191 -6.59 5.47 17.07
C VAL A 191 -7.17 5.03 15.74
N VAL A 192 -6.42 5.21 14.66
CA VAL A 192 -6.84 4.88 13.31
C VAL A 192 -6.15 3.60 12.89
N PHE A 193 -6.94 2.63 12.44
CA PHE A 193 -6.46 1.38 11.87
C PHE A 193 -6.91 1.25 10.42
N HIS A 194 -6.35 0.27 9.73
CA HIS A 194 -6.91 -0.27 8.51
C HIS A 194 -7.27 -1.75 8.75
N ASN A 195 -8.56 -2.10 8.71
CA ASN A 195 -9.04 -3.42 9.16
C ASN A 195 -8.74 -3.69 10.65
N ALA A 196 -9.24 -2.79 11.50
CA ALA A 196 -9.03 -2.74 12.96
C ALA A 196 -9.32 -4.07 13.66
N LYS A 197 -10.24 -4.88 13.12
CA LYS A 197 -10.56 -6.21 13.65
C LYS A 197 -9.31 -7.06 13.86
N PHE A 198 -8.31 -6.94 12.98
CA PHE A 198 -7.07 -7.70 13.07
C PHE A 198 -6.19 -7.19 14.22
N ASP A 199 -5.95 -5.89 14.31
CA ASP A 199 -5.05 -5.29 15.31
C ASP A 199 -5.61 -5.33 16.72
N LEU A 200 -6.92 -5.04 16.85
CA LEU A 200 -7.59 -4.95 18.14
C LEU A 200 -7.44 -6.25 18.94
N GLN A 201 -7.55 -7.42 18.30
CA GLN A 201 -7.36 -8.69 19.00
C GLN A 201 -5.91 -8.88 19.49
N TRP A 202 -4.91 -8.42 18.75
CA TRP A 202 -3.49 -8.56 19.10
C TRP A 202 -3.13 -7.67 20.29
N PHE A 203 -3.40 -6.37 20.17
CA PHE A 203 -3.13 -5.41 21.23
C PHE A 203 -3.91 -5.71 22.52
N GLN A 204 -5.15 -6.19 22.41
CA GLN A 204 -5.94 -6.60 23.58
C GLN A 204 -5.42 -7.91 24.20
N TYR A 205 -5.06 -8.90 23.38
CA TYR A 205 -4.61 -10.20 23.88
C TYR A 205 -3.26 -10.09 24.59
N GLN A 206 -2.33 -9.34 24.00
CA GLN A 206 -0.94 -9.29 24.48
C GLN A 206 -0.74 -8.28 25.61
N PHE A 207 -1.38 -7.10 25.52
CA PHE A 207 -1.12 -5.99 26.46
C PHE A 207 -2.37 -5.53 27.23
N ASN A 208 -3.55 -6.11 26.93
CA ASN A 208 -4.83 -5.69 27.49
C ASN A 208 -5.18 -4.22 27.22
N PHE A 209 -4.61 -3.62 26.16
CA PHE A 209 -4.92 -2.24 25.77
C PHE A 209 -6.41 -2.05 25.48
N LYS A 210 -6.88 -0.83 25.73
CA LYS A 210 -8.24 -0.38 25.40
C LYS A 210 -8.15 0.77 24.41
N PHE A 211 -9.03 0.72 23.42
CA PHE A 211 -9.15 1.73 22.39
C PHE A 211 -10.54 2.36 22.51
N PRO A 212 -10.75 3.34 23.42
CA PRO A 212 -12.07 3.91 23.67
C PRO A 212 -12.62 4.67 22.46
N ARG A 213 -11.74 5.17 21.59
CA ARG A 213 -12.08 5.86 20.34
C ARG A 213 -11.14 5.38 19.25
N PHE A 214 -11.66 4.61 18.30
CA PHE A 214 -10.89 4.20 17.14
C PHE A 214 -11.72 4.29 15.85
N GLU A 215 -11.01 4.41 14.73
CA GLU A 215 -11.57 4.53 13.39
C GLU A 215 -10.96 3.43 12.50
N ASP A 216 -11.70 2.99 11.48
CA ASP A 216 -11.24 1.96 10.54
C ASP A 216 -11.36 2.49 9.11
N THR A 217 -10.22 2.79 8.49
CA THR A 217 -10.17 3.36 7.14
C THR A 217 -10.74 2.43 6.06
N MET A 218 -10.71 1.10 6.27
CA MET A 218 -11.35 0.15 5.37
C MET A 218 -12.86 0.32 5.38
N LEU A 219 -13.46 0.45 6.57
CA LEU A 219 -14.90 0.68 6.73
C LEU A 219 -15.32 2.07 6.27
N MET A 220 -14.50 3.10 6.55
CA MET A 220 -14.75 4.45 6.04
C MET A 220 -14.78 4.47 4.50
N HIS A 221 -13.84 3.79 3.84
CA HIS A 221 -13.88 3.69 2.38
C HIS A 221 -15.11 2.91 1.88
N TYR A 222 -15.53 1.87 2.60
CA TYR A 222 -16.74 1.09 2.26
C TYR A 222 -18.01 1.96 2.24
N MET A 223 -18.06 3.06 3.01
CA MET A 223 -19.18 4.00 2.98
C MET A 223 -19.29 4.78 1.66
N PHE A 224 -18.19 4.89 0.90
CA PHE A 224 -18.15 5.58 -0.39
C PHE A 224 -18.27 4.65 -1.60
N ASP A 225 -17.83 3.40 -1.44
CA ASP A 225 -17.78 2.40 -2.50
C ASP A 225 -18.01 1.02 -1.87
N GLU A 226 -19.12 0.36 -2.20
CA GLU A 226 -19.48 -0.96 -1.69
C GLU A 226 -18.89 -2.12 -2.53
N ASN A 227 -18.15 -1.82 -3.61
CA ASN A 227 -17.66 -2.85 -4.51
C ASN A 227 -16.57 -3.70 -3.87
N PRO A 228 -16.79 -5.02 -3.74
CA PRO A 228 -15.85 -5.88 -3.03
C PRO A 228 -14.49 -5.95 -3.73
N GLY A 229 -13.44 -6.10 -2.92
CA GLY A 229 -12.06 -6.27 -3.39
C GLY A 229 -11.31 -4.96 -3.68
N THR A 230 -11.89 -3.80 -3.36
CA THR A 230 -11.27 -2.49 -3.64
C THR A 230 -10.76 -1.76 -2.39
N HIS A 231 -10.99 -2.32 -1.20
CA HIS A 231 -10.80 -1.60 0.08
C HIS A 231 -9.51 -1.96 0.82
N GLY A 232 -8.65 -2.81 0.26
CA GLY A 232 -7.39 -3.16 0.91
C GLY A 232 -6.41 -1.99 0.92
N LEU A 233 -5.57 -1.90 1.95
CA LEU A 233 -4.67 -0.78 2.20
C LEU A 233 -3.83 -0.44 0.97
N LYS A 234 -3.14 -1.44 0.40
CA LYS A 234 -2.35 -1.31 -0.84
C LYS A 234 -3.14 -0.68 -1.99
N THR A 235 -4.34 -1.17 -2.26
CA THR A 235 -5.20 -0.66 -3.34
C THR A 235 -5.58 0.80 -3.08
N LEU A 236 -5.91 1.14 -1.83
CA LEU A 236 -6.25 2.50 -1.45
C LEU A 236 -5.03 3.43 -1.46
N ALA A 237 -3.85 2.94 -1.06
CA ALA A 237 -2.59 3.67 -1.11
C ALA A 237 -2.29 4.12 -2.53
N LEU A 238 -2.28 3.15 -3.46
CA LEU A 238 -2.06 3.39 -4.88
C LEU A 238 -3.06 4.40 -5.44
N LYS A 239 -4.34 4.29 -5.06
CA LYS A 239 -5.41 5.13 -5.60
C LYS A 239 -5.44 6.55 -5.03
N HIS A 240 -5.16 6.70 -3.74
CA HIS A 240 -5.50 7.90 -2.98
C HIS A 240 -4.33 8.66 -2.40
N THR A 241 -3.11 8.12 -2.48
CA THR A 241 -1.87 8.76 -2.04
C THR A 241 -0.88 8.90 -3.19
N ASP A 242 0.20 9.64 -2.94
CA ASP A 242 1.31 9.80 -3.89
C ASP A 242 2.32 8.64 -3.82
N TYR A 243 2.02 7.64 -2.97
CA TYR A 243 2.86 6.46 -2.78
C TYR A 243 2.46 5.36 -3.75
N GLY A 244 3.47 4.82 -4.43
CA GLY A 244 3.32 3.68 -5.32
C GLY A 244 3.22 2.36 -4.56
N ASP A 245 3.65 1.30 -5.21
CA ASP A 245 3.69 -0.06 -4.65
C ASP A 245 4.83 -0.20 -3.64
N TYR A 246 4.71 0.46 -2.48
CA TYR A 246 5.75 0.54 -1.44
C TYR A 246 6.10 -0.83 -0.83
N GLU A 247 5.25 -1.83 -0.97
CA GLU A 247 5.48 -3.21 -0.51
C GLU A 247 6.40 -4.01 -1.45
N ALA A 248 6.68 -3.51 -2.66
CA ALA A 248 7.37 -4.27 -3.70
C ALA A 248 8.76 -4.76 -3.27
N GLU A 249 9.47 -3.97 -2.46
CA GLU A 249 10.78 -4.34 -1.91
C GLU A 249 10.66 -5.52 -0.93
N LEU A 250 9.68 -5.48 -0.03
CA LEU A 250 9.41 -6.56 0.92
C LEU A 250 9.00 -7.84 0.20
N ASP A 251 8.09 -7.75 -0.77
CA ASP A 251 7.65 -8.89 -1.59
C ASP A 251 8.81 -9.54 -2.35
N THR A 252 9.73 -8.72 -2.87
CA THR A 252 10.95 -9.17 -3.54
C THR A 252 11.84 -9.92 -2.55
N TRP A 253 12.06 -9.35 -1.38
CA TRP A 253 12.85 -9.96 -0.31
C TRP A 253 12.25 -11.32 0.11
N ILE A 254 10.95 -11.39 0.39
CA ILE A 254 10.24 -12.61 0.78
C ILE A 254 10.39 -13.68 -0.31
N THR A 255 10.20 -13.28 -1.57
CA THR A 255 10.29 -14.18 -2.71
C THR A 255 11.69 -14.79 -2.83
N ASP A 256 12.73 -13.98 -2.73
CA ASP A 256 14.12 -14.43 -2.87
C ASP A 256 14.58 -15.22 -1.64
N TYR A 257 14.16 -14.81 -0.44
CA TYR A 257 14.37 -15.57 0.79
C TYR A 257 13.77 -16.98 0.70
N ARG A 258 12.54 -17.10 0.18
CA ARG A 258 11.90 -18.42 0.00
C ARG A 258 12.60 -19.27 -1.05
N LYS A 259 13.05 -18.69 -2.16
CA LYS A 259 13.81 -19.41 -3.20
C LYS A 259 15.14 -19.96 -2.66
N ARG A 260 15.90 -19.14 -1.93
CA ARG A 260 17.22 -19.53 -1.42
C ARG A 260 17.15 -20.53 -0.28
N THR A 261 16.10 -20.51 0.53
CA THR A 261 15.91 -21.40 1.69
C THR A 261 15.08 -22.65 1.36
N GLY A 262 14.32 -22.63 0.26
CA GLY A 262 13.37 -23.70 -0.07
C GLY A 262 12.08 -23.67 0.74
N ILE A 263 11.80 -22.59 1.49
CA ILE A 263 10.60 -22.48 2.33
C ILE A 263 9.34 -22.32 1.46
N LEU A 264 8.36 -23.19 1.72
CA LEU A 264 7.06 -23.17 1.06
C LEU A 264 6.26 -21.93 1.45
N LYS A 265 5.39 -21.44 0.55
CA LYS A 265 4.57 -20.24 0.81
C LYS A 265 3.72 -20.37 2.07
N ALA A 266 3.12 -21.54 2.28
CA ALA A 266 2.28 -21.82 3.44
C ALA A 266 3.05 -21.97 4.76
N SER A 267 4.37 -22.08 4.70
CA SER A 267 5.24 -22.22 5.88
C SER A 267 6.06 -20.96 6.16
N PHE A 268 5.93 -19.94 5.32
CA PHE A 268 6.56 -18.64 5.55
C PHE A 268 5.77 -17.88 6.61
N SER A 269 6.49 -17.27 7.55
CA SER A 269 5.93 -16.37 8.55
C SER A 269 6.74 -15.07 8.58
N TYR A 270 6.10 -13.99 9.00
CA TYR A 270 6.70 -12.66 9.06
C TYR A 270 7.82 -12.59 10.10
N ASP A 271 7.85 -13.50 11.06
CA ASP A 271 8.94 -13.62 12.04
C ASP A 271 10.30 -14.00 11.39
N MET A 272 10.28 -14.49 10.15
CA MET A 272 11.49 -14.77 9.37
C MET A 272 12.09 -13.52 8.72
N ILE A 273 11.37 -12.39 8.71
CA ILE A 273 11.80 -11.13 8.10
C ILE A 273 12.68 -10.38 9.12
N PRO A 274 13.92 -10.02 8.78
CA PRO A 274 14.75 -9.20 9.64
C PRO A 274 14.11 -7.85 9.92
N PHE A 275 14.31 -7.33 11.14
CA PHE A 275 13.74 -6.06 11.59
C PHE A 275 13.96 -4.92 10.57
N ASP A 276 15.19 -4.71 10.12
CA ASP A 276 15.56 -3.63 9.18
C ASP A 276 14.84 -3.74 7.83
N VAL A 277 14.46 -4.95 7.40
CA VAL A 277 13.72 -5.18 6.16
C VAL A 277 12.24 -4.84 6.34
N MET A 278 11.71 -4.99 7.56
CA MET A 278 10.33 -4.68 7.90
C MET A 278 10.07 -3.19 8.07
N VAL A 279 11.08 -2.43 8.53
CA VAL A 279 10.92 -1.02 8.95
C VAL A 279 10.17 -0.18 7.92
N HIS A 280 10.60 -0.20 6.66
CA HIS A 280 10.00 0.65 5.64
C HIS A 280 8.54 0.25 5.36
N TYR A 281 8.28 -1.04 5.18
CA TYR A 281 6.94 -1.58 4.92
C TYR A 281 5.97 -1.22 6.06
N ALA A 282 6.31 -1.57 7.30
CA ALA A 282 5.42 -1.38 8.44
C ALA A 282 5.20 0.12 8.72
N ALA A 283 6.24 0.95 8.63
CA ALA A 283 6.10 2.39 8.77
C ALA A 283 5.18 2.99 7.69
N MET A 284 5.29 2.52 6.44
CA MET A 284 4.44 2.95 5.34
C MET A 284 2.97 2.57 5.54
N ASP A 285 2.68 1.39 6.09
CA ASP A 285 1.30 0.99 6.43
C ASP A 285 0.65 1.99 7.40
N ALA A 286 1.38 2.45 8.42
CA ALA A 286 0.91 3.49 9.33
C ALA A 286 0.75 4.86 8.65
N ILE A 287 1.71 5.28 7.80
CA ILE A 287 1.64 6.57 7.08
C ILE A 287 0.45 6.62 6.14
N VAL A 288 0.29 5.57 5.32
CA VAL A 288 -0.82 5.48 4.37
C VAL A 288 -2.13 5.48 5.12
N THR A 289 -2.25 4.71 6.20
CA THR A 289 -3.45 4.70 7.05
C THR A 289 -3.78 6.09 7.59
N PHE A 290 -2.77 6.83 8.06
CA PHE A 290 -2.92 8.21 8.53
C PHE A 290 -3.47 9.13 7.42
N LEU A 291 -2.86 9.09 6.24
CA LEU A 291 -3.25 9.95 5.11
C LEU A 291 -4.62 9.60 4.54
N LEU A 292 -4.95 8.31 4.47
CA LEU A 292 -6.27 7.83 4.06
C LEU A 292 -7.35 8.33 5.02
N PHE A 293 -7.11 8.26 6.33
CA PHE A 293 -8.03 8.79 7.33
C PHE A 293 -8.30 10.27 7.14
N GLN A 294 -7.26 11.10 7.00
CA GLN A 294 -7.43 12.54 6.75
C GLN A 294 -8.31 12.80 5.52
N LYS A 295 -8.07 12.06 4.44
CA LYS A 295 -8.82 12.20 3.20
C LYS A 295 -10.28 11.77 3.37
N PHE A 296 -10.51 10.62 3.99
CA PHE A 296 -11.85 10.06 4.16
C PHE A 296 -12.67 10.83 5.17
N GLU A 297 -12.11 11.18 6.32
CA GLU A 297 -12.77 12.00 7.33
C GLU A 297 -13.22 13.34 6.74
N ALA A 298 -12.34 14.04 6.03
CA ALA A 298 -12.67 15.30 5.38
C ALA A 298 -13.82 15.16 4.36
N ALA A 299 -13.95 14.01 3.71
CA ALA A 299 -15.05 13.73 2.78
C ALA A 299 -16.35 13.35 3.51
N ILE A 300 -16.27 12.56 4.58
CA ILE A 300 -17.43 12.16 5.40
C ILE A 300 -18.03 13.40 6.06
N VAL A 301 -17.22 14.23 6.72
CA VAL A 301 -17.70 15.41 7.47
C VAL A 301 -18.36 16.45 6.55
N LYS A 302 -17.94 16.55 5.28
CA LYS A 302 -18.56 17.44 4.29
C LYS A 302 -19.86 16.89 3.70
N ASN A 303 -20.16 15.61 3.90
CA ASN A 303 -21.30 14.97 3.28
C ASN A 303 -22.52 14.99 4.22
N GLU A 304 -23.44 15.92 3.96
CA GLU A 304 -24.68 16.12 4.74
C GLU A 304 -25.58 14.87 4.86
N LYS A 305 -25.37 13.83 4.04
CA LYS A 305 -26.11 12.56 4.13
C LYS A 305 -25.48 11.53 5.05
N LEU A 306 -24.20 11.72 5.41
CA LEU A 306 -23.42 10.82 6.26
C LEU A 306 -23.19 11.39 7.67
N THR A 307 -23.48 12.68 7.87
CA THR A 307 -23.43 13.40 9.16
C THR A 307 -24.82 13.81 9.61
#